data_AF-A0A8N5F2T8-F1
#
_entry.id   AF-A0A8N5F2T8-F1
#
_cell.length_a   1.000
_cell.length_b   1.000
_cell.length_c   1.000
_cell.angle_alpha   90.00
_cell.angle_beta   90.00
_cell.angle_gamma   90.00
#
_symmetry.space_group_name_H-M   'P 1'
#
loop_
_entity.id
_entity.type
_entity.pdbx_description
1 polymer ?
#
loop_
_entity_poly.entity_id
_entity_poly.type
_entity_poly.pdbx_seq_one_letter_code
_entity_poly.pdbx_strand_id
1 'polypeptide(L)'
;MISVVKYLLDLGVDMNEPNAYGNTPLHVACYNGQDVVVNELIDCGANVNQVNEKGFTPLHFAAASTHGALCLELLVCNGADVNIKVGASKAIISH
;
A
#
# COMPACT_ATOMS: atom_id res chain seq x y z
N MET A 1 -19.15 15.24 -1.50
CA MET A 1 -17.75 15.68 -1.39
C MET A 1 -16.93 14.74 -2.26
N ILE A 2 -16.24 15.24 -3.29
CA ILE A 2 -15.29 14.44 -4.08
C ILE A 2 -13.98 14.42 -3.28
N SER A 3 -13.44 13.23 -2.97
CA SER A 3 -12.14 13.13 -2.30
C SER A 3 -11.04 13.61 -3.27
N VAL A 4 -9.97 14.22 -2.76
CA VAL A 4 -8.84 14.67 -3.60
C VAL A 4 -8.29 13.51 -4.44
N VAL A 5 -8.34 12.29 -3.90
CA VAL A 5 -7.96 11.06 -4.59
C VAL A 5 -8.84 10.80 -5.82
N LYS A 6 -10.18 10.88 -5.71
CA LYS A 6 -11.09 10.76 -6.87
C LYS A 6 -10.80 11.81 -7.94
N TYR A 7 -10.55 13.04 -7.52
CA TYR A 7 -10.20 14.12 -8.46
C TYR A 7 -8.90 13.82 -9.21
N LEU A 8 -7.86 13.30 -8.54
CA LEU A 8 -6.60 12.94 -9.19
C LEU A 8 -6.74 11.75 -10.14
N LEU A 9 -7.58 10.78 -9.79
CA LEU A 9 -7.92 9.64 -10.66
C LEU A 9 -8.60 10.10 -11.97
N ASP A 10 -9.53 11.05 -11.88
CA ASP A 10 -10.20 11.62 -13.05
C ASP A 10 -9.21 12.36 -13.98
N LEU A 11 -8.05 12.79 -13.47
CA LEU A 11 -6.96 13.38 -14.27
C LEU A 11 -6.06 12.33 -14.92
N GLY A 12 -6.33 11.03 -14.74
CA GLY A 12 -5.58 9.93 -15.34
C GLY A 12 -4.29 9.58 -14.60
N VAL A 13 -4.18 9.93 -13.32
CA VAL A 13 -3.04 9.51 -12.48
C VAL A 13 -3.15 8.01 -12.20
N ASP A 14 -2.08 7.26 -12.49
CA ASP A 14 -2.01 5.84 -12.12
C ASP A 14 -1.73 5.69 -10.62
N MET A 15 -2.76 5.29 -9.87
CA MET A 15 -2.67 5.12 -8.41
C MET A 15 -1.95 3.84 -7.98
N ASN A 16 -1.49 3.03 -8.93
CA ASN A 16 -0.64 1.87 -8.68
C ASN A 16 0.82 2.10 -9.06
N GLU A 17 1.16 3.25 -9.66
CA GLU A 17 2.52 3.52 -10.08
C GLU A 17 3.46 3.58 -8.87
N PRO A 18 4.48 2.71 -8.80
CA PRO A 18 5.42 2.71 -7.69
C PRO A 18 6.44 3.84 -7.83
N ASN A 19 6.84 4.43 -6.70
CA ASN A 19 8.00 5.32 -6.67
C ASN A 19 9.33 4.54 -6.82
N ALA A 20 10.46 5.25 -6.77
CA ALA A 20 11.81 4.70 -6.93
C ALA A 20 12.23 3.63 -5.89
N TYR A 21 11.39 3.31 -4.91
CA TYR A 21 11.61 2.26 -3.91
C TYR A 21 10.61 1.11 -4.05
N GLY A 22 9.79 1.10 -5.11
CA GLY A 22 8.69 0.16 -5.28
C GLY A 22 7.45 0.45 -4.43
N ASN A 23 7.38 1.60 -3.74
CA ASN A 23 6.22 1.93 -2.92
C ASN A 23 5.12 2.55 -3.77
N THR A 24 3.95 1.94 -3.77
CA THR A 24 2.72 2.50 -4.34
C THR A 24 2.12 3.57 -3.40
N PRO A 25 1.18 4.40 -3.88
CA PRO A 25 0.40 5.31 -3.03
C PRO A 25 -0.20 4.63 -1.79
N LEU A 26 -0.63 3.37 -1.91
CA LEU A 26 -1.20 2.61 -0.80
C LEU A 26 -0.18 2.38 0.33
N HIS A 27 1.09 2.10 0.01
CA HIS A 27 2.15 1.97 1.03
C HIS A 27 2.32 3.25 1.84
N VAL A 28 2.37 4.40 1.14
CA VAL A 28 2.61 5.70 1.75
C VAL A 28 1.42 6.15 2.60
N ALA A 29 0.18 5.95 2.11
CA ALA A 29 -1.03 6.26 2.85
C ALA A 29 -1.13 5.44 4.15
N CYS A 30 -0.80 4.14 4.09
CA CYS A 30 -0.78 3.27 5.27
C CYS A 30 0.26 3.69 6.31
N TYR A 31 1.47 4.06 5.89
CA TYR A 31 2.50 4.58 6.81
C TYR A 31 2.06 5.86 7.51
N ASN A 32 1.37 6.74 6.79
CA ASN A 32 0.89 8.01 7.32
C ASN A 32 -0.41 7.88 8.12
N GLY A 33 -1.01 6.69 8.20
CA GLY A 33 -2.29 6.47 8.89
C GLY A 33 -3.48 7.17 8.24
N GLN A 34 -3.45 7.40 6.91
CA GLN A 34 -4.50 8.10 6.18
C GLN A 34 -5.61 7.14 5.75
N ASP A 35 -6.42 6.67 6.69
CA ASP A 35 -7.45 5.65 6.49
C ASP A 35 -8.47 5.98 5.38
N VAL A 36 -8.93 7.24 5.28
CA VAL A 36 -9.83 7.68 4.21
C VAL A 36 -9.19 7.52 2.83
N VAL A 37 -7.90 7.82 2.71
CA VAL A 37 -7.14 7.67 1.46
C VAL A 37 -6.92 6.19 1.16
N VAL A 38 -6.59 5.38 2.17
CA VAL A 38 -6.45 3.93 2.04
C VAL A 38 -7.75 3.30 1.51
N ASN A 39 -8.89 3.65 2.07
CA ASN A 39 -10.18 3.12 1.62
C ASN A 39 -10.46 3.47 0.16
N GLU A 40 -10.23 4.73 -0.23
CA GLU A 40 -10.44 5.15 -1.62
C GLU A 40 -9.49 4.45 -2.59
N LEU A 41 -8.22 4.27 -2.23
CA LEU A 41 -7.26 3.55 -3.06
C LEU A 41 -7.68 2.09 -3.27
N ILE A 42 -8.16 1.42 -2.22
CA ILE A 42 -8.67 0.06 -2.30
C ILE A 42 -9.91 -0.01 -3.19
N ASP A 43 -10.88 0.92 -3.02
CA ASP A 43 -12.07 1.01 -3.86
C ASP A 43 -11.73 1.23 -5.34
N CYS A 44 -10.61 1.90 -5.61
CA CYS A 44 -10.08 2.12 -6.96
C CYS A 44 -9.20 0.98 -7.48
N GLY A 45 -9.15 -0.16 -6.77
CA GLY A 45 -8.48 -1.38 -7.21
C GLY A 45 -6.99 -1.45 -6.89
N ALA A 46 -6.50 -0.70 -5.89
CA ALA A 46 -5.12 -0.81 -5.45
C ALA A 46 -4.81 -2.24 -4.94
N ASN A 47 -3.65 -2.78 -5.33
CA ASN A 47 -3.23 -4.09 -4.86
C ASN A 47 -2.77 -4.04 -3.38
N VAL A 48 -3.62 -4.51 -2.47
CA VAL A 48 -3.38 -4.56 -1.02
C VAL A 48 -2.17 -5.41 -0.61
N ASN A 49 -1.74 -6.33 -1.48
CA ASN A 49 -0.63 -7.25 -1.25
C ASN A 49 0.62 -6.91 -2.09
N GLN A 50 0.63 -5.76 -2.78
CA GLN A 50 1.79 -5.34 -3.56
C GLN A 50 3.02 -5.24 -2.64
N VAL A 51 4.12 -5.87 -3.01
CA VAL A 51 5.40 -5.73 -2.30
C VAL A 51 6.24 -4.65 -2.97
N ASN A 52 6.93 -3.85 -2.16
CA ASN A 52 7.97 -2.93 -2.62
C ASN A 52 9.29 -3.67 -2.90
N GLU A 53 10.34 -2.94 -3.30
CA GLU A 53 11.63 -3.53 -3.66
C GLU A 53 12.33 -4.26 -2.51
N LYS A 54 11.94 -3.97 -1.26
CA LYS A 54 12.45 -4.61 -0.05
C LYS A 54 11.53 -5.73 0.46
N GLY A 55 10.47 -6.07 -0.26
CA GLY A 55 9.53 -7.12 0.13
C GLY A 55 8.48 -6.70 1.16
N PHE A 56 8.33 -5.40 1.46
CA PHE A 56 7.29 -4.91 2.37
C PHE A 56 5.99 -4.65 1.62
N THR A 57 4.87 -5.02 2.23
CA THR A 57 3.49 -4.74 1.77
C THR A 57 2.93 -3.49 2.46
N PRO A 58 1.82 -2.89 1.99
CA PRO A 58 1.14 -1.81 2.70
C PRO A 58 0.80 -2.16 4.16
N LEU A 59 0.49 -3.43 4.45
CA LEU A 59 0.22 -3.90 5.80
C LEU A 59 1.43 -3.74 6.74
N HIS A 60 2.64 -3.98 6.24
CA HIS A 60 3.87 -3.74 7.01
C HIS A 60 4.05 -2.25 7.34
N PHE A 61 3.73 -1.36 6.40
CA PHE A 61 3.79 0.08 6.62
C PHE A 61 2.73 0.55 7.62
N ALA A 62 1.50 0.02 7.54
CA ALA A 62 0.44 0.28 8.53
C ALA A 62 0.86 -0.16 9.94
N ALA A 63 1.44 -1.37 10.07
CA ALA A 63 1.92 -1.92 11.34
C ALA A 63 3.10 -1.13 11.94
N ALA A 64 3.95 -0.52 11.09
CA ALA A 64 5.06 0.33 11.53
C ALA A 64 4.64 1.77 11.88
N SER A 65 3.40 2.17 11.56
CA SER A 65 2.87 3.51 11.79
C SER A 65 2.31 3.67 13.20
N THR A 66 2.52 4.85 13.80
CA THR A 66 1.87 5.24 15.07
C THR A 66 0.37 5.51 14.92
N HIS A 67 -0.11 5.70 13.68
CA HIS A 67 -1.51 6.01 13.36
C HIS A 67 -2.15 5.00 12.39
N GLY A 68 -1.47 3.88 12.11
CA GLY A 68 -1.89 2.92 11.08
C GLY A 68 -2.93 1.89 11.51
N ALA A 69 -3.48 1.96 12.72
CA ALA A 69 -4.36 0.92 13.27
C ALA A 69 -5.60 0.68 12.38
N LEU A 70 -6.29 1.76 11.98
CA LEU A 70 -7.45 1.65 11.09
C LEU A 70 -7.04 1.23 9.66
N CYS A 71 -5.87 1.65 9.18
CA CYS A 71 -5.33 1.19 7.91
C CYS A 71 -5.07 -0.33 7.92
N LEU A 72 -4.58 -0.86 9.04
CA LEU A 72 -4.33 -2.29 9.23
C LEU A 72 -5.64 -3.08 9.17
N GLU A 73 -6.68 -2.61 9.86
CA GLU A 73 -8.02 -3.18 9.80
C GLU A 73 -8.58 -3.17 8.37
N LEU A 74 -8.56 -2.00 7.69
CA LEU A 74 -9.02 -1.86 6.32
C LEU A 74 -8.32 -2.83 5.36
N LEU A 75 -7.00 -2.94 5.45
CA LEU A 75 -6.23 -3.85 4.61
C LEU A 75 -6.61 -5.33 4.87
N VAL A 76 -6.72 -5.74 6.13
CA VAL A 76 -7.09 -7.13 6.48
C VAL A 76 -8.50 -7.46 6.02
N CYS A 77 -9.46 -6.53 6.22
CA CYS A 77 -10.83 -6.68 5.73
C CYS A 77 -10.91 -6.79 4.20
N ASN A 78 -9.93 -6.23 3.48
CA ASN A 78 -9.85 -6.29 2.03
C ASN A 78 -8.85 -7.34 1.51
N GLY A 79 -8.51 -8.34 2.33
CA GLY A 79 -7.76 -9.53 1.89
C GLY A 79 -6.25 -9.37 1.87
N ALA A 80 -5.68 -8.45 2.66
CA ALA A 80 -4.25 -8.41 2.88
C ALA A 80 -3.76 -9.70 3.58
N ASP A 81 -2.73 -10.33 3.03
CA ASP A 81 -2.09 -11.51 3.61
C ASP A 81 -1.12 -11.07 4.72
N VAL A 82 -1.51 -11.42 5.94
CA VAL A 82 -0.75 -11.14 7.17
C VAL A 82 0.54 -11.96 7.29
N ASN A 83 0.75 -12.96 6.43
CA ASN A 83 1.88 -13.89 6.50
C ASN A 83 2.98 -13.61 5.48
N ILE A 84 2.83 -12.57 4.64
CA ILE A 84 3.89 -12.20 3.70
C ILE A 84 5.13 -11.81 4.50
N LYS A 85 6.20 -12.59 4.34
CA LYS A 85 7.46 -12.37 5.05
C LYS A 85 8.35 -11.41 4.27
N VAL A 86 8.99 -10.50 4.98
CA VAL A 86 10.05 -9.65 4.46
C VAL A 86 11.26 -10.53 4.16
N GLY A 87 11.38 -10.95 2.90
CA GLY A 87 12.46 -11.80 2.40
C GLY A 87 13.51 -10.96 1.69
N ALA A 88 14.77 -11.15 2.07
CA ALA A 88 15.94 -10.44 1.56
C ALA A 88 15.93 -10.29 0.02
N SER A 89 16.50 -9.17 -0.43
CA SER A 89 16.78 -8.79 -1.81
C SER A 89 16.85 -9.98 -2.78
N LYS A 90 16.28 -9.81 -3.99
CA LYS A 90 16.52 -10.65 -5.18
C LYS A 90 18.00 -10.80 -5.61
N ALA A 91 18.96 -10.49 -4.75
CA ALA A 91 20.34 -10.85 -4.94
C ALA A 91 20.55 -12.29 -4.45
N ILE A 92 21.22 -13.09 -5.28
CA ILE A 92 21.81 -14.39 -4.93
C ILE A 92 20.81 -15.56 -4.86
N ILE A 93 20.36 -16.08 -6.02
CA ILE A 93 20.75 -17.42 -6.50
C ILE A 93 20.47 -17.51 -8.02
N SER A 94 21.47 -17.11 -8.82
CA SER A 94 21.68 -17.73 -10.14
C SER A 94 23.02 -18.46 -10.04
N HIS A 95 22.96 -19.78 -9.93
CA HIS A 95 24.02 -20.74 -10.26
C HIS A 95 23.30 -21.94 -10.86
#